data_AF-A0A7V9J887-F1
#
_entry.id   AF-A0A7V9J887-F1
#
_cell.length_a   1.000
_cell.length_b   1.000
_cell.length_c   1.000
_cell.angle_alpha   90.00
_cell.angle_beta   90.00
_cell.angle_gamma   90.00
#
_symmetry.space_group_name_H-M   'P 1'
#
loop_
_entity.id
_entity.type
_entity.pdbx_description
1 polymer ?
#
loop_
_entity_poly.entity_id
_entity_poly.type
_entity_poly.pdbx_seq_one_letter_code
_entity_poly.pdbx_strand_id
1 'polypeptide(L)'
;VGIASVHHDLPAETPAAELRALLQSLNADPAVSGILLQLPLPAQLDADEMTGTIVAEKDVDGLTPVSAGRLVHGREGLVPCTPAGVMELLAHAGVQLEGARAVVIGRSQLVGRPLAQLLLAANATVTQCHSRTRELATVCREADVLVAAVGRPGTVTADMVREGAAVIDVGMNRTEEGLVGDVDFPSVSRKAGAITPVPGGVGPMTIAMLLANTVRAARLQPGAGSAAPIHG
;
A
#
# COMPACT_ATOMS: atom_id res chain seq x y z
N VAL A 1 17.87 9.72 -3.52
CA VAL A 1 17.75 8.99 -4.81
C VAL A 1 17.84 9.88 -6.06
N GLY A 2 18.20 11.18 -5.97
CA GLY A 2 18.44 12.03 -7.15
C GLY A 2 17.19 12.43 -7.96
N ILE A 3 15.99 12.21 -7.42
CA ILE A 3 14.71 12.58 -8.03
C ILE A 3 14.45 14.08 -7.80
N ALA A 4 14.11 14.81 -8.86
CA ALA A 4 13.59 16.17 -8.74
C ALA A 4 12.15 16.14 -8.22
N SER A 5 11.83 17.03 -7.28
CA SER A 5 10.48 17.16 -6.70
C SER A 5 9.93 18.55 -6.98
N VAL A 6 8.66 18.60 -7.38
CA VAL A 6 7.87 19.82 -7.51
C VAL A 6 6.70 19.71 -6.54
N HIS A 7 6.57 20.68 -5.65
CA HIS A 7 5.51 20.71 -4.64
C HIS A 7 4.50 21.81 -4.98
N HIS A 8 3.23 21.43 -5.08
CA HIS A 8 2.10 22.34 -5.22
C HIS A 8 1.32 22.34 -3.91
N ASP A 9 1.43 23.42 -3.14
CA ASP A 9 0.63 23.66 -1.94
C ASP A 9 -0.60 24.48 -2.32
N LEU A 10 -1.78 23.86 -2.20
CA LEU A 10 -3.05 24.44 -2.64
C LEU A 10 -3.93 24.73 -1.42
N PRO A 11 -4.61 25.89 -1.36
CA PRO A 11 -5.53 26.21 -0.28
C PRO A 11 -6.63 25.16 -0.13
N ALA A 12 -7.13 24.98 1.10
CA ALA A 12 -8.20 24.02 1.38
C ALA A 12 -9.48 24.32 0.60
N GLU A 13 -9.67 25.56 0.14
CA GLU A 13 -10.81 26.11 -0.56
C GLU A 13 -10.69 25.98 -2.09
N THR A 14 -9.60 25.39 -2.58
CA THR A 14 -9.33 25.23 -4.02
C THR A 14 -10.51 24.54 -4.70
N PRO A 15 -11.08 25.12 -5.78
CA PRO A 15 -12.16 24.51 -6.53
C PRO A 15 -11.73 23.21 -7.22
N ALA A 16 -12.63 22.25 -7.34
CA ALA A 16 -12.38 20.98 -8.03
C ALA A 16 -11.87 21.17 -9.47
N ALA A 17 -12.36 22.20 -10.18
CA ALA A 17 -11.92 22.52 -11.53
C ALA A 17 -10.45 22.95 -11.60
N GLU A 18 -9.96 23.66 -10.57
CA GLU A 18 -8.57 24.13 -10.50
C GLU A 18 -7.60 22.98 -10.22
N LEU A 19 -7.92 22.14 -9.23
CA LEU A 19 -7.14 20.94 -8.95
C LEU A 19 -7.11 20.00 -10.17
N ARG A 20 -8.24 19.79 -10.83
CA ARG A 20 -8.30 18.97 -12.05
C ARG A 20 -7.43 19.54 -13.16
N ALA A 21 -7.48 20.86 -13.40
CA ALA A 21 -6.66 21.50 -14.40
C ALA A 21 -5.16 21.35 -14.12
N LEU A 22 -4.75 21.43 -12.85
CA LEU A 22 -3.37 21.15 -12.44
C LEU A 22 -2.97 19.69 -12.71
N LEU A 23 -3.80 18.71 -12.31
CA LEU A 23 -3.51 17.30 -12.57
C LEU A 23 -3.39 17.03 -14.08
N GLN A 24 -4.25 17.65 -14.89
CA GLN A 24 -4.19 17.56 -16.35
C GLN A 24 -2.91 18.18 -16.94
N SER A 25 -2.46 19.32 -16.43
CA SER A 25 -1.21 19.93 -16.90
C SER A 25 0.01 19.06 -16.53
N LEU A 26 0.04 18.50 -15.32
CA LEU A 26 1.08 17.57 -14.88
C LEU A 26 1.07 16.26 -15.68
N ASN A 27 -0.10 15.77 -16.07
CA ASN A 27 -0.20 14.62 -16.97
C ASN A 27 0.44 14.91 -18.33
N ALA A 28 0.24 16.11 -18.87
CA ALA A 28 0.76 16.52 -20.18
C ALA A 28 2.26 16.87 -20.16
N ASP A 29 2.83 17.19 -19.01
CA ASP A 29 4.24 17.62 -18.91
C ASP A 29 5.23 16.44 -19.06
N PRO A 30 6.06 16.40 -20.12
CA PRO A 30 7.04 15.34 -20.31
C PRO A 30 8.16 15.32 -19.24
N ALA A 31 8.37 16.41 -18.50
CA ALA A 31 9.34 16.47 -17.40
C ALA A 31 8.83 15.81 -16.10
N VAL A 32 7.52 15.55 -16.01
CA VAL A 32 6.89 14.90 -14.84
C VAL A 32 6.76 13.41 -15.09
N SER A 33 7.46 12.59 -14.32
CA SER A 33 7.36 11.13 -14.38
C SER A 33 6.34 10.52 -13.43
N GLY A 34 5.97 11.23 -12.37
CA GLY A 34 5.07 10.73 -11.34
C GLY A 34 4.29 11.84 -10.67
N ILE A 35 3.04 11.54 -10.31
CA ILE A 35 2.14 12.44 -9.60
C ILE A 35 1.66 11.73 -8.34
N LEU A 36 1.86 12.38 -7.20
CA LEU A 36 1.29 11.98 -5.91
C LEU A 36 0.23 12.99 -5.50
N LEU A 37 -1.01 12.54 -5.32
CA LEU A 37 -2.07 13.33 -4.72
C LEU A 37 -2.19 12.97 -3.24
N GLN A 38 -1.81 13.89 -2.35
CA GLN A 38 -1.85 13.64 -0.92
C GLN A 38 -3.30 13.53 -0.43
N LEU A 39 -3.62 12.41 0.22
CA LEU A 39 -4.93 12.16 0.86
C LEU A 39 -4.84 12.34 2.40
N PRO A 40 -5.96 12.65 3.08
CA PRO A 40 -7.29 12.94 2.54
C PRO A 40 -7.38 14.34 1.90
N LEU A 41 -8.31 14.51 0.96
CA LEU A 41 -8.65 15.82 0.41
C LEU A 41 -9.67 16.57 1.30
N PRO A 42 -9.75 17.91 1.18
CA PRO A 42 -10.88 18.69 1.69
C PRO A 42 -12.25 18.10 1.30
N ALA A 43 -13.23 18.21 2.19
CA ALA A 43 -14.51 17.49 2.09
C ALA A 43 -15.36 17.85 0.84
N GLN A 44 -15.11 19.00 0.22
CA GLN A 44 -15.79 19.42 -1.00
C GLN A 44 -15.21 18.80 -2.28
N LEU A 45 -14.07 18.10 -2.19
CA LEU A 45 -13.43 17.43 -3.31
C LEU A 45 -13.69 15.92 -3.26
N ASP A 46 -14.05 15.36 -4.40
CA ASP A 46 -14.18 13.91 -4.56
C ASP A 46 -12.78 13.31 -4.81
N ALA A 47 -12.28 12.55 -3.83
CA ALA A 47 -10.94 11.95 -3.91
C ALA A 47 -10.81 10.91 -5.03
N ASP A 48 -11.87 10.14 -5.31
CA ASP A 48 -11.85 9.13 -6.38
C ASP A 48 -11.83 9.83 -7.74
N GLU A 49 -12.59 10.92 -7.88
CA GLU A 49 -12.60 11.74 -9.09
C GLU A 49 -11.25 12.42 -9.36
N MET A 50 -10.64 13.03 -8.33
CA MET A 50 -9.35 13.71 -8.46
C MET A 50 -8.24 12.70 -8.75
N THR A 51 -8.19 11.60 -8.00
CA THR A 51 -7.22 10.52 -8.24
C THR A 51 -7.38 9.95 -9.65
N GLY A 52 -8.62 9.71 -10.11
CA GLY A 52 -8.92 9.22 -11.44
C GLY A 52 -8.55 10.16 -12.59
N THR A 53 -8.16 11.40 -12.30
CA THR A 53 -7.64 12.34 -13.31
C THR A 53 -6.18 12.03 -13.67
N ILE A 54 -5.42 11.37 -12.79
CA ILE A 54 -4.00 11.02 -13.03
C ILE A 54 -3.91 9.88 -14.06
N VAL A 55 -3.03 10.00 -15.05
CA VAL A 55 -2.79 8.90 -16.00
C VAL A 55 -2.01 7.77 -15.33
N ALA A 56 -2.37 6.51 -15.61
CA ALA A 56 -1.80 5.34 -14.93
C ALA A 56 -0.28 5.22 -15.06
N GLU A 57 0.31 5.77 -16.12
CA GLU A 57 1.76 5.80 -16.36
C GLU A 57 2.50 6.73 -15.39
N LYS A 58 1.80 7.70 -14.79
CA LYS A 58 2.33 8.65 -13.79
C LYS A 58 1.73 8.44 -12.40
N ASP A 59 0.86 7.45 -12.22
CA ASP A 59 0.21 7.11 -10.97
C ASP A 59 1.17 6.36 -10.03
N VAL A 60 2.16 7.08 -9.49
CA VAL A 60 3.22 6.48 -8.68
C VAL A 60 2.74 5.98 -7.32
N ASP A 61 1.52 6.34 -6.91
CA ASP A 61 0.86 5.78 -5.74
C ASP A 61 -0.09 4.61 -6.06
N GLY A 62 -0.29 4.31 -7.35
CA GLY A 62 -1.06 3.16 -7.84
C GLY A 62 -2.56 3.22 -7.52
N LEU A 63 -3.12 4.40 -7.25
CA LEU A 63 -4.47 4.57 -6.70
C LEU A 63 -5.55 4.81 -7.76
N THR A 64 -5.18 5.03 -9.02
CA THR A 64 -6.16 5.26 -10.09
C THR A 64 -6.98 3.98 -10.36
N PRO A 65 -8.24 4.12 -10.82
CA PRO A 65 -9.04 2.97 -11.25
C PRO A 65 -8.35 2.13 -12.34
N VAL A 66 -7.56 2.77 -13.21
CA VAL A 66 -6.80 2.08 -14.27
C VAL A 66 -5.66 1.25 -13.68
N SER A 67 -4.87 1.79 -12.75
CA SER A 67 -3.82 1.04 -12.04
C SER A 67 -4.39 -0.11 -11.24
N ALA A 68 -5.49 0.12 -10.50
CA ALA A 68 -6.20 -0.94 -9.79
C ALA A 68 -6.74 -2.02 -10.74
N GLY A 69 -7.27 -1.62 -11.88
CA GLY A 69 -7.69 -2.53 -12.95
C GLY A 69 -6.53 -3.37 -13.48
N ARG A 70 -5.38 -2.75 -13.80
CA ARG A 70 -4.17 -3.44 -14.25
C ARG A 70 -3.71 -4.49 -13.24
N LEU A 71 -3.68 -4.13 -11.95
CA LEU A 71 -3.31 -5.03 -10.85
C LEU A 71 -4.21 -6.27 -10.81
N VAL A 72 -5.53 -6.11 -10.81
CA VAL A 72 -6.48 -7.22 -10.76
C VAL A 72 -6.36 -8.14 -11.99
N HIS A 73 -6.05 -7.58 -13.17
CA HIS A 73 -5.86 -8.36 -14.38
C HIS A 73 -4.46 -8.97 -14.52
N GLY A 74 -3.58 -8.80 -13.52
CA GLY A 74 -2.19 -9.25 -13.59
C GLY A 74 -1.39 -8.58 -14.72
N ARG A 75 -1.77 -7.36 -15.11
CA ARG A 75 -1.07 -6.57 -16.13
C ARG A 75 0.03 -5.75 -15.50
N GLU A 76 1.08 -5.49 -16.27
CA GLU A 76 2.13 -4.59 -15.85
C GLU A 76 1.59 -3.18 -15.56
N GLY A 77 2.11 -2.56 -14.51
CA GLY A 77 1.70 -1.23 -14.07
C GLY A 77 2.40 -0.83 -12.77
N LEU A 78 2.13 0.39 -12.34
CA LEU A 78 2.49 0.88 -11.00
C LEU A 78 1.46 0.32 -10.01
N VAL A 79 1.94 -0.14 -8.85
CA VAL A 79 1.12 -0.79 -7.83
C VAL A 79 1.09 0.05 -6.54
N PRO A 80 0.04 -0.04 -5.71
CA PRO A 80 -0.06 0.76 -4.51
C PRO A 80 1.13 0.61 -3.55
N CYS A 81 1.64 1.75 -3.08
CA CYS A 81 2.91 1.83 -2.35
C CYS A 81 2.91 1.02 -1.06
N THR A 82 1.88 1.15 -0.23
CA THR A 82 1.79 0.43 1.05
C THR A 82 1.71 -1.09 0.83
N PRO A 83 0.80 -1.62 -0.02
CA PRO A 83 0.81 -3.04 -0.39
C PRO A 83 2.15 -3.54 -0.94
N ALA A 84 2.79 -2.80 -1.86
CA ALA A 84 4.11 -3.16 -2.39
C ALA A 84 5.17 -3.22 -1.28
N GLY A 85 5.13 -2.27 -0.34
CA GLY A 85 6.03 -2.23 0.80
C GLY A 85 5.86 -3.43 1.73
N VAL A 86 4.63 -3.91 1.90
CA VAL A 86 4.34 -5.16 2.62
C VAL A 86 4.95 -6.36 1.92
N MET A 87 4.82 -6.46 0.58
CA MET A 87 5.42 -7.55 -0.19
C MET A 87 6.95 -7.57 -0.04
N GLU A 88 7.60 -6.41 -0.08
CA GLU A 88 9.04 -6.29 0.14
C GLU A 88 9.47 -6.70 1.56
N LEU A 89 8.69 -6.32 2.59
CA LEU A 89 8.98 -6.74 3.98
C LEU A 89 8.85 -8.25 4.16
N LEU A 90 7.83 -8.86 3.55
CA LEU A 90 7.64 -10.31 3.57
C LEU A 90 8.80 -11.04 2.87
N ALA A 91 9.21 -10.54 1.70
CA ALA A 91 10.35 -11.07 0.96
C ALA A 91 11.66 -10.93 1.76
N HIS A 92 11.90 -9.75 2.35
CA HIS A 92 13.08 -9.49 3.19
C HIS A 92 13.14 -10.40 4.42
N ALA A 93 12.00 -10.71 5.03
CA ALA A 93 11.89 -11.64 6.15
C ALA A 93 11.97 -13.13 5.73
N GLY A 94 12.11 -13.44 4.43
CA GLY A 94 12.20 -14.82 3.93
C GLY A 94 10.89 -15.60 3.97
N VAL A 95 9.74 -14.91 4.10
CA VAL A 95 8.42 -15.54 4.18
C VAL A 95 8.07 -16.17 2.84
N GLN A 96 7.81 -17.49 2.85
CA GLN A 96 7.36 -18.21 1.66
C GLN A 96 5.87 -17.95 1.44
N LEU A 97 5.52 -17.33 0.31
CA LEU A 97 4.12 -16.99 -0.03
C LEU A 97 3.43 -18.05 -0.89
N GLU A 98 4.18 -18.82 -1.68
CA GLU A 98 3.62 -19.86 -2.54
C GLU A 98 2.96 -20.95 -1.68
N GLY A 99 1.65 -21.14 -1.87
CA GLY A 99 0.84 -22.09 -1.10
C GLY A 99 0.49 -21.64 0.33
N ALA A 100 1.03 -20.52 0.81
CA ALA A 100 0.75 -20.01 2.15
C ALA A 100 -0.69 -19.50 2.30
N ARG A 101 -1.26 -19.61 3.49
CA ARG A 101 -2.52 -18.95 3.85
C ARG A 101 -2.25 -17.53 4.31
N ALA A 102 -2.65 -16.56 3.48
CA ALA A 102 -2.57 -15.15 3.83
C ALA A 102 -3.96 -14.63 4.25
N VAL A 103 -4.06 -14.06 5.44
CA VAL A 103 -5.28 -13.41 5.94
C VAL A 103 -5.04 -11.91 6.01
N VAL A 104 -5.87 -11.14 5.31
CA VAL A 104 -5.81 -9.67 5.33
C VAL A 104 -7.04 -9.13 6.05
N ILE A 105 -6.84 -8.51 7.21
CA ILE A 105 -7.90 -7.83 7.96
C ILE A 105 -7.97 -6.38 7.49
N GLY A 106 -9.02 -6.06 6.74
CA GLY A 106 -9.19 -4.76 6.10
C GLY A 106 -9.43 -4.91 4.61
N ARG A 107 -10.30 -4.06 4.07
CA ARG A 107 -10.68 -4.06 2.65
C ARG A 107 -10.75 -2.66 2.04
N SER A 108 -9.93 -1.75 2.56
CA SER A 108 -9.79 -0.40 2.00
C SER A 108 -9.26 -0.47 0.58
N GLN A 109 -9.55 0.57 -0.21
CA GLN A 109 -9.02 0.73 -1.56
C GLN A 109 -7.51 0.93 -1.56
N LEU A 110 -6.98 1.61 -0.54
CA LEU A 110 -5.57 1.97 -0.45
C LEU A 110 -4.66 0.78 -0.06
N VAL A 111 -5.17 -0.15 0.75
CA VAL A 111 -4.34 -1.22 1.34
C VAL A 111 -4.96 -2.59 1.16
N GLY A 112 -6.10 -2.86 1.81
CA GLY A 112 -6.57 -4.24 2.00
C GLY A 112 -6.90 -4.99 0.70
N ARG A 113 -7.58 -4.32 -0.25
CA ARG A 113 -7.92 -4.89 -1.56
C ARG A 113 -6.70 -5.10 -2.46
N PRO A 114 -5.85 -4.09 -2.72
CA PRO A 114 -4.67 -4.29 -3.55
C PRO A 114 -3.66 -5.27 -2.94
N LEU A 115 -3.47 -5.27 -1.61
CA LEU A 115 -2.60 -6.24 -0.95
C LEU A 115 -3.07 -7.68 -1.11
N ALA A 116 -4.39 -7.91 -0.99
CA ALA A 116 -4.95 -9.24 -1.25
C ALA A 116 -4.67 -9.71 -2.69
N GLN A 117 -4.69 -8.81 -3.68
CA GLN A 117 -4.35 -9.14 -5.06
C GLN A 117 -2.87 -9.43 -5.26
N LEU A 118 -1.98 -8.66 -4.62
CA LEU A 118 -0.53 -8.92 -4.68
C LEU A 118 -0.15 -10.25 -4.03
N LEU A 119 -0.76 -10.58 -2.89
CA LEU A 119 -0.56 -11.87 -2.22
C LEU A 119 -1.06 -13.03 -3.10
N LEU A 120 -2.23 -12.87 -3.74
CA LEU A 120 -2.76 -13.86 -4.67
C LEU A 120 -1.84 -14.04 -5.89
N ALA A 121 -1.33 -12.95 -6.45
CA ALA A 121 -0.37 -12.98 -7.55
C ALA A 121 0.97 -13.65 -7.15
N ALA A 122 1.31 -13.63 -5.86
CA ALA A 122 2.44 -14.36 -5.29
C ALA A 122 2.10 -15.82 -4.89
N ASN A 123 1.02 -16.38 -5.44
CA ASN A 123 0.54 -17.76 -5.24
C ASN A 123 0.09 -18.10 -3.80
N ALA A 124 -0.25 -17.11 -2.98
CA ALA A 124 -0.87 -17.36 -1.68
C ALA A 124 -2.37 -17.68 -1.81
N THR A 125 -2.89 -18.50 -0.91
CA THR A 125 -4.34 -18.61 -0.68
C THR A 125 -4.77 -17.44 0.21
N VAL A 126 -5.61 -16.55 -0.31
CA VAL A 126 -5.94 -15.28 0.37
C VAL A 126 -7.37 -15.28 0.93
N THR A 127 -7.49 -14.96 2.22
CA THR A 127 -8.78 -14.68 2.87
C THR A 127 -8.84 -13.22 3.28
N GLN A 128 -9.82 -12.48 2.75
CA GLN A 128 -10.04 -11.07 3.12
C GLN A 128 -11.11 -10.95 4.22
N CYS A 129 -10.70 -10.41 5.36
CA CYS A 129 -11.52 -10.16 6.53
C CYS A 129 -11.91 -8.68 6.67
N HIS A 130 -12.98 -8.41 7.40
CA HIS A 130 -13.48 -7.05 7.64
C HIS A 130 -14.42 -7.00 8.85
N SER A 131 -14.95 -5.81 9.17
CA SER A 131 -15.84 -5.59 10.34
C SER A 131 -17.10 -6.47 10.42
N ARG A 132 -17.52 -7.08 9.30
CA ARG A 132 -18.66 -8.03 9.25
C ARG A 132 -18.25 -9.51 9.20
N THR A 133 -16.96 -9.82 9.35
CA THR A 133 -16.48 -11.22 9.38
C THR A 133 -16.90 -11.86 10.70
N ARG A 134 -17.61 -12.99 10.62
CA ARG A 134 -17.94 -13.80 11.80
C ARG A 134 -16.73 -14.61 12.23
N GLU A 135 -16.57 -14.84 13.52
CA GLU A 135 -15.47 -15.64 14.07
C GLU A 135 -14.09 -15.20 13.57
N LEU A 136 -13.83 -13.89 13.55
CA LEU A 136 -12.59 -13.31 12.98
C LEU A 136 -11.32 -13.97 13.54
N ALA A 137 -11.26 -14.21 14.86
CA ALA A 137 -10.13 -14.86 15.50
C ALA A 137 -9.87 -16.28 14.97
N THR A 138 -10.92 -17.03 14.65
CA THR A 138 -10.80 -18.38 14.07
C THR A 138 -10.18 -18.32 12.68
N VAL A 139 -10.63 -17.39 11.83
CA VAL A 139 -10.05 -17.20 10.50
C VAL A 139 -8.58 -16.77 10.58
N CYS A 140 -8.24 -15.85 11.50
CA CYS A 140 -6.87 -15.36 11.65
C CYS A 140 -5.89 -16.45 12.11
N ARG A 141 -6.35 -17.42 12.91
CA ARG A 141 -5.52 -18.56 13.37
C ARG A 141 -5.11 -19.52 12.25
N GLU A 142 -5.73 -19.44 11.08
CA GLU A 142 -5.32 -20.23 9.92
C GLU A 142 -4.15 -19.60 9.15
N ALA A 143 -3.81 -18.36 9.44
CA ALA A 143 -2.85 -17.58 8.68
C ALA A 143 -1.40 -18.04 8.91
N ASP A 144 -0.69 -18.33 7.82
CA ASP A 144 0.77 -18.29 7.79
C ASP A 144 1.27 -16.84 7.72
N VAL A 145 0.50 -15.97 7.04
CA VAL A 145 0.73 -14.53 6.93
C VAL A 145 -0.52 -13.78 7.36
N LEU A 146 -0.45 -13.01 8.44
CA LEU A 146 -1.53 -12.18 8.94
C LEU A 146 -1.22 -10.70 8.74
N VAL A 147 -2.05 -10.00 7.99
CA VAL A 147 -1.90 -8.56 7.75
C VAL A 147 -3.06 -7.80 8.41
N ALA A 148 -2.75 -6.88 9.32
CA ALA A 148 -3.72 -5.98 9.95
C ALA A 148 -3.67 -4.60 9.28
N ALA A 149 -4.78 -4.18 8.68
CA ALA A 149 -4.94 -2.89 7.99
C ALA A 149 -6.33 -2.30 8.29
N VAL A 150 -6.63 -2.14 9.57
CA VAL A 150 -7.95 -1.78 10.12
C VAL A 150 -7.98 -0.32 10.58
N GLY A 151 -6.85 0.24 11.03
CA GLY A 151 -6.76 1.57 11.61
C GLY A 151 -7.45 1.67 12.97
N ARG A 152 -7.28 0.63 13.79
CA ARG A 152 -7.85 0.53 15.14
C ARG A 152 -6.86 -0.18 16.08
N PRO A 153 -6.34 0.51 17.10
CA PRO A 153 -5.36 -0.07 18.03
C PRO A 153 -5.83 -1.37 18.67
N GLY A 154 -4.93 -2.35 18.77
CA GLY A 154 -5.17 -3.61 19.49
C GLY A 154 -6.28 -4.50 18.93
N THR A 155 -6.63 -4.33 17.64
CA THR A 155 -7.60 -5.20 16.96
C THR A 155 -7.11 -6.65 16.88
N VAL A 156 -5.80 -6.87 16.70
CA VAL A 156 -5.20 -8.20 16.64
C VAL A 156 -4.51 -8.53 17.95
N THR A 157 -4.99 -9.57 18.61
CA THR A 157 -4.47 -10.09 19.89
C THR A 157 -3.76 -11.43 19.71
N ALA A 158 -2.96 -11.85 20.70
CA ALA A 158 -2.18 -13.08 20.64
C ALA A 158 -3.00 -14.37 20.37
N ASP A 159 -4.26 -14.46 20.80
CA ASP A 159 -5.12 -15.62 20.56
C ASP A 159 -5.62 -15.74 19.10
N MET A 160 -5.50 -14.66 18.32
CA MET A 160 -5.83 -14.63 16.89
C MET A 160 -4.67 -15.09 16.01
N VAL A 161 -3.46 -15.19 16.55
CA VAL A 161 -2.23 -15.44 15.79
C VAL A 161 -1.78 -16.89 15.95
N ARG A 162 -1.47 -17.54 14.83
CA ARG A 162 -0.85 -18.87 14.82
C ARG A 162 0.62 -18.77 15.25
N GLU A 163 1.10 -19.78 15.96
CA GLU A 163 2.52 -19.90 16.31
C GLU A 163 3.39 -19.92 15.04
N GLY A 164 4.43 -19.08 14.99
CA GLY A 164 5.35 -18.97 13.87
C GLY A 164 4.83 -18.16 12.67
N ALA A 165 3.62 -17.58 12.72
CA ALA A 165 3.09 -16.77 11.62
C ALA A 165 3.89 -15.48 11.40
N ALA A 166 3.94 -15.02 10.15
CA ALA A 166 4.40 -13.67 9.82
C ALA A 166 3.26 -12.68 10.03
N VAL A 167 3.50 -11.64 10.83
CA VAL A 167 2.49 -10.62 11.18
C VAL A 167 2.92 -9.26 10.65
N ILE A 168 2.10 -8.68 9.79
CA ILE A 168 2.31 -7.33 9.25
C ILE A 168 1.26 -6.41 9.86
N ASP A 169 1.72 -5.41 10.60
CA ASP A 169 0.92 -4.33 11.15
C ASP A 169 1.04 -3.09 10.27
N VAL A 170 0.00 -2.82 9.49
CA VAL A 170 -0.12 -1.64 8.63
C VAL A 170 -0.75 -0.46 9.37
N GLY A 171 -1.33 -0.70 10.55
CA GLY A 171 -1.99 0.32 11.35
C GLY A 171 -1.04 1.44 11.74
N MET A 172 -1.51 2.69 11.60
CA MET A 172 -0.79 3.87 12.06
C MET A 172 -1.77 4.76 12.81
N ASN A 173 -1.95 4.47 14.10
CA ASN A 173 -2.90 5.13 14.97
C ASN A 173 -2.17 6.13 15.87
N ARG A 174 -2.61 7.39 15.91
CA ARG A 174 -2.07 8.42 16.81
C ARG A 174 -2.77 8.35 18.17
N THR A 175 -2.00 8.23 19.24
CA THR A 175 -2.45 8.33 20.64
C THR A 175 -1.69 9.44 21.36
N GLU A 176 -2.07 9.71 22.61
CA GLU A 176 -1.31 10.64 23.47
C GLU A 176 0.12 10.15 23.74
N GLU A 177 0.34 8.84 23.70
CA GLU A 177 1.62 8.19 24.01
C GLU A 177 2.50 7.97 22.76
N GLY A 178 1.95 8.17 21.56
CA GLY A 178 2.71 8.07 20.30
C GLY A 178 1.94 7.37 19.18
N LEU A 179 2.70 6.80 18.23
CA LEU A 179 2.15 6.00 17.14
C LEU A 179 2.07 4.54 17.57
N VAL A 180 0.89 3.94 17.45
CA VAL A 180 0.66 2.52 17.72
C VAL A 180 -0.01 1.85 16.52
N GLY A 181 0.24 0.55 16.38
CA GLY A 181 -0.33 -0.26 15.30
C GLY A 181 -1.71 -0.83 15.63
N ASP A 182 -2.24 -1.67 14.75
CA ASP A 182 -3.48 -2.41 14.94
C ASP A 182 -3.27 -3.70 15.76
N VAL A 183 -2.03 -4.10 16.00
CA VAL A 183 -1.65 -5.33 16.69
C VAL A 183 -1.20 -5.03 18.12
N ASP A 184 -1.62 -5.87 19.08
CA ASP A 184 -1.05 -5.91 20.42
C ASP A 184 0.38 -6.51 20.37
N PHE A 185 1.34 -5.67 20.00
CA PHE A 185 2.72 -6.07 19.70
C PHE A 185 3.39 -6.85 20.85
N PRO A 186 3.33 -6.43 22.13
CA PRO A 186 3.98 -7.17 23.22
C PRO A 186 3.50 -8.61 23.38
N SER A 187 2.21 -8.89 23.14
CA SER A 187 1.67 -10.25 23.27
C SER A 187 1.87 -11.08 22.01
N VAL A 188 1.70 -10.49 20.83
CA VAL A 188 1.80 -11.17 19.54
C VAL A 188 3.26 -11.49 19.16
N SER A 189 4.21 -10.60 19.48
CA SER A 189 5.64 -10.80 19.21
C SER A 189 6.24 -12.05 19.87
N ARG A 190 5.61 -12.56 20.94
CA ARG A 190 6.04 -13.81 21.60
C ARG A 190 5.61 -15.08 20.85
N LYS A 191 4.71 -14.97 19.88
CA LYS A 191 4.16 -16.08 19.08
C LYS A 191 4.52 -16.00 17.61
N ALA A 192 4.60 -14.78 17.07
CA ALA A 192 4.89 -14.54 15.67
C ALA A 192 6.32 -14.98 15.33
N GLY A 193 6.50 -15.63 14.17
CA GLY A 193 7.83 -15.95 13.64
C GLY A 193 8.53 -14.72 13.09
N ALA A 194 7.76 -13.74 12.61
CA ALA A 194 8.19 -12.40 12.23
C ALA A 194 7.06 -11.41 12.49
N ILE A 195 7.40 -10.18 12.93
CA ILE A 195 6.42 -9.13 13.18
C ILE A 195 6.99 -7.75 12.86
N THR A 196 6.21 -6.90 12.19
CA THR A 196 6.61 -5.50 11.95
C THR A 196 6.37 -4.63 13.18
N PRO A 197 7.34 -3.79 13.60
CA PRO A 197 7.09 -2.80 14.65
C PRO A 197 6.26 -1.62 14.13
N VAL A 198 5.55 -0.96 15.04
CA VAL A 198 4.92 0.34 14.80
C VAL A 198 5.35 1.30 15.91
N PRO A 199 6.01 2.43 15.57
CA PRO A 199 6.47 2.84 14.24
C PRO A 199 7.69 2.03 13.73
N GLY A 200 8.06 2.23 12.47
CA GLY A 200 9.31 1.70 11.90
C GLY A 200 9.19 0.48 10.98
N GLY A 201 7.99 -0.10 10.84
CA GLY A 201 7.71 -1.18 9.89
C GLY A 201 7.23 -0.69 8.52
N VAL A 202 5.91 -0.72 8.31
CA VAL A 202 5.29 -0.49 6.98
C VAL A 202 5.37 0.98 6.52
N GLY A 203 5.34 1.94 7.45
CA GLY A 203 5.37 3.38 7.15
C GLY A 203 6.56 3.80 6.26
N PRO A 204 7.81 3.55 6.68
CA PRO A 204 8.99 3.85 5.86
C PRO A 204 8.97 3.17 4.47
N MET A 205 8.42 1.96 4.38
CA MET A 205 8.32 1.23 3.11
C MET A 205 7.34 1.87 2.14
N THR A 206 6.30 2.53 2.63
CA THR A 206 5.36 3.25 1.76
C THR A 206 6.09 4.38 1.02
N ILE A 207 6.96 5.12 1.71
CA ILE A 207 7.78 6.18 1.09
C ILE A 207 8.81 5.57 0.13
N ALA A 208 9.47 4.47 0.53
CA ALA A 208 10.42 3.79 -0.33
C ALA A 208 9.78 3.32 -1.65
N MET A 209 8.57 2.76 -1.58
CA MET A 209 7.84 2.27 -2.76
C MET A 209 7.33 3.40 -3.64
N LEU A 210 6.94 4.54 -3.08
CA LEU A 210 6.64 5.74 -3.87
C LEU A 210 7.83 6.16 -4.73
N LEU A 211 9.02 6.21 -4.12
CA LEU A 211 10.25 6.57 -4.84
C LEU A 211 10.61 5.50 -5.89
N ALA A 212 10.45 4.21 -5.56
CA ALA A 212 10.69 3.11 -6.51
C ALA A 212 9.72 3.17 -7.70
N ASN A 213 8.43 3.40 -7.46
CA ASN A 213 7.43 3.60 -8.50
C ASN A 213 7.74 4.81 -9.37
N THR A 214 8.22 5.91 -8.78
CA THR A 214 8.64 7.11 -9.53
C THR A 214 9.81 6.82 -10.47
N VAL A 215 10.80 6.07 -10.01
CA VAL A 215 11.92 5.63 -10.86
C VAL A 215 11.42 4.69 -11.97
N ARG A 216 10.51 3.76 -11.65
CA ARG A 216 9.91 2.85 -12.64
C ARG A 216 9.14 3.63 -13.70
N ALA A 217 8.30 4.58 -13.30
CA ALA A 217 7.54 5.42 -14.20
C ALA A 217 8.47 6.20 -15.15
N ALA A 218 9.53 6.82 -14.62
CA ALA A 218 10.52 7.53 -15.42
C ALA A 218 11.20 6.64 -16.47
N ARG A 219 11.51 5.37 -16.14
CA ARG A 219 12.09 4.40 -17.09
C ARG A 219 11.13 3.97 -18.19
N LEU A 220 9.83 3.99 -17.94
CA LEU A 220 8.79 3.62 -18.91
C LEU A 220 8.39 4.79 -19.81
N GLN A 221 8.82 6.03 -19.51
CA GLN A 221 8.50 7.19 -20.34
C GLN A 221 9.20 7.13 -21.71
N PRO A 222 8.49 7.41 -22.80
CA PRO A 222 9.09 7.51 -24.12
C PRO A 222 10.22 8.56 -24.13
N GLY A 223 11.43 8.16 -24.54
CA GLY A 223 12.60 9.03 -24.59
C GLY A 223 13.55 8.92 -23.40
N ALA A 224 13.20 8.18 -22.35
CA ALA A 224 14.16 7.73 -21.35
C ALA A 224 15.10 6.72 -22.03
N GLY A 225 16.35 7.12 -22.30
CA GLY A 225 17.34 6.25 -22.95
C GLY A 225 17.38 4.89 -22.25
N SER A 226 17.31 3.81 -23.02
CA SER A 226 17.23 2.45 -22.48
C SER A 226 18.43 2.16 -21.57
N ALA A 227 18.24 2.26 -20.26
CA ALA A 227 19.15 1.64 -19.32
C ALA A 227 18.87 0.13 -19.37
N ALA A 228 19.88 -0.63 -19.78
CA ALA A 228 19.82 -2.09 -19.90
C ALA A 228 19.23 -2.76 -18.66
N PRO A 229 18.55 -3.92 -18.81
CA PRO A 229 17.98 -4.64 -17.68
C PRO A 229 19.11 -5.07 -16.73
N ILE A 230 19.02 -4.62 -15.47
CA ILE A 230 19.75 -5.19 -14.35
C ILE A 230 18.96 -6.41 -13.86
N HIS A 231 19.19 -7.55 -14.51
CA HIS A 231 18.93 -8.86 -13.94
C HIS A 231 20.28 -9.48 -13.55
N GLY A 232 20.42 -9.80 -12.27
CA GLY A 232 21.48 -10.57 -11.66
C GLY A 232 20.95 -11.13 -10.34
#